data_AF-A0AAN0N3C8-F1
#
_entry.id   AF-A0AAN0N3C8-F1
#
_cell.length_a   1.000
_cell.length_b   1.000
_cell.length_c   1.000
_cell.angle_alpha   90.00
_cell.angle_beta   90.00
_cell.angle_gamma   90.00
#
_symmetry.space_group_name_H-M   'P 1'
#
loop_
_entity.id
_entity.type
_entity.pdbx_description
1 polymer ?
#
loop_
_entity_poly.entity_id
_entity_poly.type
_entity_poly.pdbx_seq_one_letter_code
_entity_poly.pdbx_strand_id
1 'polypeptide(L)'
;MNAITKFDLSPRQLTLVKQTIAKDCNDEEFNLFMEVARAKGLDPFLKQIIPMVFSKNNPAKRNMTIIISRDGQRVIAQRCGDYRPASKPPTYEIDNDARSPLNPHGVVSATTYLWKQDPKSGEWYEVAGQAFWDEFAPIKDEWATNDQNGKSYKTGKQTLDDSGNWCRMPRLMIAKCAEMQALRAGWPEQFTGLYDEAEMDRAKVLDLTATEIVEQEREENRLRAIGGKDALTVWWGDGFALENVPDGQFFDRVIEHIGQIDVSAVAKWEDANRATLQIYWARHPGDALELKKRIEAARQKRQAKVDDALRNHPMMAG
;
A
#
# COMPACT_ATOMS: atom_id res chain seq x y z
N MET A 1 8.86 31.23 -37.04
CA MET A 1 9.52 30.82 -35.79
C MET A 1 8.85 31.56 -34.64
N ASN A 2 7.92 30.92 -33.92
CA ASN A 2 7.38 31.52 -32.70
C ASN A 2 8.53 31.60 -31.70
N ALA A 3 8.82 32.81 -31.21
CA ALA A 3 9.83 33.04 -30.20
C ALA A 3 9.49 32.16 -28.99
N ILE A 4 10.30 31.12 -28.77
CA ILE A 4 10.26 30.31 -27.57
C ILE A 4 10.53 31.29 -26.43
N THR A 5 9.55 31.51 -25.56
CA THR A 5 9.76 32.25 -24.32
C THR A 5 10.84 31.48 -23.57
N LYS A 6 12.07 31.98 -23.57
CA LYS A 6 13.15 31.37 -22.77
C LYS A 6 12.65 31.37 -21.34
N PHE A 7 12.55 30.16 -20.77
CA PHE A 7 12.16 29.95 -19.39
C PHE A 7 13.31 30.44 -18.49
N ASP A 8 13.37 31.76 -18.29
CA ASP A 8 14.33 32.42 -17.43
C ASP A 8 13.54 33.14 -16.32
N LEU A 9 13.30 32.42 -15.23
CA LEU A 9 12.63 32.96 -14.07
C LEU A 9 13.60 33.87 -13.31
N SER A 10 13.16 35.10 -13.04
CA SER A 10 13.93 36.01 -12.20
C SER A 10 14.14 35.42 -10.78
N PRO A 11 15.16 35.87 -10.02
CA PRO A 11 15.36 35.41 -8.64
C PRO A 11 14.13 35.57 -7.76
N ARG A 12 13.34 36.64 -7.96
CA ARG A 12 12.06 36.85 -7.24
C ARG A 12 11.02 35.79 -7.59
N GLN A 13 10.90 35.42 -8.86
CA GLN A 13 10.00 34.36 -9.30
C GLN A 13 10.44 32.99 -8.78
N LEU A 14 11.75 32.70 -8.77
CA LEU A 14 12.28 31.47 -8.18
C LEU A 14 11.92 31.36 -6.69
N THR A 15 12.10 32.45 -5.92
CA THR A 15 11.68 32.51 -4.52
C THR A 15 10.17 32.27 -4.38
N LEU A 16 9.35 32.87 -5.25
CA LEU A 16 7.90 32.67 -5.22
C LEU A 16 7.52 31.21 -5.50
N VAL A 17 8.13 30.58 -6.51
CA VAL A 17 7.90 29.14 -6.81
C VAL A 17 8.29 28.29 -5.61
N LYS A 18 9.46 28.54 -5.01
CA LYS A 18 9.95 27.82 -3.82
C LYS A 18 9.00 27.95 -2.63
N GLN A 19 8.46 29.13 -2.39
CA GLN A 19 7.59 29.39 -1.23
C GLN A 19 6.13 28.95 -1.44
N THR A 20 5.68 28.73 -2.67
CA THR A 20 4.27 28.44 -2.97
C THR A 20 4.07 27.05 -3.58
N ILE A 21 4.61 26.82 -4.77
CA ILE A 21 4.42 25.60 -5.57
C ILE A 21 5.28 24.46 -5.02
N ALA A 22 6.55 24.75 -4.71
CA ALA A 22 7.54 23.79 -4.25
C ALA A 22 7.82 23.93 -2.74
N LYS A 23 6.83 24.37 -1.96
CA LYS A 23 6.96 24.67 -0.52
C LYS A 23 7.43 23.48 0.33
N ASP A 24 7.19 22.27 -0.16
CA ASP A 24 7.51 21.04 0.53
C ASP A 24 8.90 20.49 0.14
N CYS A 25 9.52 21.05 -0.90
CA CYS A 25 10.85 20.63 -1.36
C CYS A 25 11.95 21.17 -0.45
N ASN A 26 12.98 20.36 -0.23
CA ASN A 26 14.27 20.85 0.27
C ASN A 26 15.04 21.56 -0.86
N ASP A 27 16.23 22.08 -0.54
CA ASP A 27 17.01 22.88 -1.51
C ASP A 27 17.47 22.07 -2.72
N GLU A 28 17.90 20.82 -2.51
CA GLU A 28 18.36 19.93 -3.59
C GLU A 28 17.20 19.49 -4.49
N GLU A 29 16.08 19.10 -3.88
CA GLU A 29 14.82 18.75 -4.55
C GLU A 29 14.28 19.93 -5.37
N PHE A 30 14.29 21.15 -4.81
CA PHE A 30 13.88 22.36 -5.52
C PHE A 30 14.78 22.63 -6.72
N ASN A 31 16.09 22.51 -6.57
CA ASN A 31 17.03 22.68 -7.68
C ASN A 31 16.79 21.64 -8.77
N LEU A 32 16.64 20.36 -8.41
CA LEU A 32 16.30 19.28 -9.36
C LEU A 32 14.99 19.58 -10.10
N PHE A 33 13.94 19.96 -9.38
CA PHE A 33 12.66 20.35 -9.96
C PHE A 33 12.80 21.48 -10.99
N MET A 34 13.56 22.53 -10.65
CA MET A 34 13.79 23.67 -11.54
C MET A 34 14.65 23.31 -12.76
N GLU A 35 15.64 22.43 -12.62
CA GLU A 35 16.43 21.92 -13.75
C GLU A 35 15.55 21.14 -14.73
N VAL A 36 14.66 20.27 -14.23
CA VAL A 36 13.72 19.52 -15.08
C VAL A 36 12.71 20.46 -15.75
N ALA A 37 12.17 21.43 -15.00
CA ALA A 37 11.27 22.46 -15.55
C ALA A 37 11.93 23.22 -16.71
N ARG A 38 13.20 23.63 -16.54
CA ARG A 38 13.98 24.30 -17.58
C ARG A 38 14.27 23.39 -18.77
N ALA A 39 14.72 22.17 -18.53
CA ALA A 39 15.06 21.20 -19.58
C ALA A 39 13.86 20.84 -20.47
N LYS A 40 12.68 20.70 -19.87
CA LYS A 40 11.42 20.41 -20.59
C LYS A 40 10.66 21.69 -21.01
N GLY A 41 11.14 22.86 -20.61
CA GLY A 41 10.53 24.17 -20.85
C GLY A 41 9.12 24.31 -20.25
N LEU A 42 8.83 23.63 -19.14
CA LEU A 42 7.52 23.66 -18.49
C LEU A 42 7.45 24.78 -17.45
N ASP A 43 6.30 25.42 -17.34
CA ASP A 43 6.08 26.53 -16.42
C ASP A 43 5.41 26.07 -15.10
N PRO A 44 6.09 26.20 -13.94
CA PRO A 44 5.50 25.94 -12.63
C PRO A 44 4.27 26.83 -12.30
N PHE A 45 4.25 28.09 -12.73
CA PHE A 45 3.14 29.01 -12.45
C PHE A 45 1.86 28.60 -13.16
N LEU A 46 1.99 28.01 -14.35
CA LEU A 46 0.88 27.45 -15.10
C LEU A 46 0.54 26.02 -14.68
N LYS A 47 1.21 25.48 -13.65
CA LYS A 47 1.07 24.10 -13.17
C LYS A 47 1.26 23.07 -14.29
N GLN A 48 2.17 23.37 -15.21
CA GLN A 48 2.57 22.41 -16.26
C GLN A 48 3.47 21.31 -15.70
N ILE A 49 4.17 21.62 -14.60
CA ILE A 49 5.05 20.72 -13.85
C ILE A 49 4.87 20.98 -12.35
N ILE A 50 4.79 19.93 -11.55
CA ILE A 50 4.46 19.96 -10.14
C ILE A 50 5.42 19.03 -9.38
N PRO A 51 6.13 19.49 -8.35
CA PRO A 51 6.89 18.62 -7.48
C PRO A 51 5.97 18.04 -6.41
N MET A 52 6.00 16.72 -6.23
CA MET A 52 5.25 16.03 -5.19
C MET A 52 6.21 15.32 -4.25
N VAL A 53 6.25 15.75 -2.99
CA VAL A 53 7.10 15.15 -1.95
C VAL A 53 6.28 14.19 -1.09
N PHE A 54 6.70 12.93 -1.05
CA PHE A 54 6.18 11.87 -0.20
C PHE A 54 7.00 11.76 1.10
N SER A 55 6.36 11.26 2.17
CA SER A 55 7.00 11.05 3.48
C SER A 55 7.79 12.26 4.01
N LYS A 56 7.24 13.47 3.83
CA LYS A 56 7.92 14.76 4.09
C LYS A 56 8.64 14.84 5.44
N ASN A 57 8.09 14.17 6.46
CA ASN A 57 8.55 14.20 7.85
C ASN A 57 9.50 13.03 8.21
N ASN A 58 9.79 12.11 7.28
CA ASN A 58 10.66 10.97 7.52
C ASN A 58 11.82 10.97 6.51
N PRO A 59 13.02 11.46 6.89
CA PRO A 59 14.16 11.55 5.98
C PRO A 59 14.53 10.23 5.31
N ALA A 60 14.35 9.09 5.97
CA ALA A 60 14.72 7.78 5.43
C ALA A 60 13.77 7.27 4.35
N LYS A 61 12.52 7.77 4.31
CA LYS A 61 11.49 7.38 3.33
C LYS A 61 11.07 8.53 2.44
N ARG A 62 11.76 9.67 2.55
CA ARG A 62 11.44 10.90 1.84
C ARG A 62 11.81 10.74 0.39
N ASN A 63 10.86 11.02 -0.49
CA ASN A 63 11.06 10.94 -1.92
C ASN A 63 10.30 12.07 -2.62
N MET A 64 10.88 12.65 -3.67
CA MET A 64 10.24 13.65 -4.51
C MET A 64 10.04 13.08 -5.91
N THR A 65 8.80 13.06 -6.36
CA THR A 65 8.42 12.74 -7.74
C THR A 65 8.00 14.01 -8.47
N ILE A 66 8.40 14.13 -9.74
CA ILE A 66 7.98 15.23 -10.61
C ILE A 66 6.81 14.76 -11.47
N ILE A 67 5.69 15.48 -11.37
CA ILE A 67 4.46 15.21 -12.11
C ILE A 67 4.28 16.30 -13.15
N ILE A 68 3.84 15.92 -14.34
CA ILE A 68 3.42 16.86 -15.38
C ILE A 68 1.91 16.81 -15.53
N SER A 69 1.30 17.97 -15.74
CA SER A 69 -0.12 18.04 -16.03
C SER A 69 -0.39 17.69 -17.50
N ARG A 70 -1.65 17.35 -17.79
CA ARG A 70 -2.12 17.12 -19.17
C ARG A 70 -1.78 18.27 -20.12
N ASP A 71 -1.87 19.51 -19.66
CA ASP A 71 -1.55 20.67 -20.48
C ASP A 71 -0.03 20.79 -20.69
N GLY A 72 0.77 20.50 -19.66
CA GLY A 72 2.23 20.41 -19.79
C GLY A 72 2.67 19.37 -20.83
N GLN A 73 2.02 18.21 -20.83
CA GLN A 73 2.25 17.16 -21.83
C GLN A 73 2.02 17.65 -23.26
N ARG A 74 0.88 18.31 -23.49
CA ARG A 74 0.49 18.82 -24.80
C ARG A 74 1.40 19.94 -25.27
N VAL A 75 1.87 20.77 -24.36
CA VAL A 75 2.85 21.82 -24.65
C VAL A 75 4.19 21.21 -25.11
N ILE A 76 4.67 20.16 -24.45
CA ILE A 76 5.87 19.41 -24.90
C ILE A 76 5.64 18.84 -26.30
N ALA A 77 4.52 18.12 -26.49
CA ALA A 77 4.20 17.49 -27.78
C ALA A 77 4.14 18.53 -28.91
N GLN A 78 3.42 19.65 -28.69
CA GLN A 78 3.28 20.73 -29.67
C GLN A 78 4.63 21.34 -30.09
N ARG A 79 5.62 21.37 -29.18
CA ARG A 79 6.96 21.91 -29.47
C ARG A 79 7.81 21.00 -30.33
N CYS A 80 7.47 19.71 -30.43
CA CYS A 80 8.17 18.77 -31.30
C CYS A 80 7.97 19.11 -32.79
N GLY A 81 6.89 19.83 -33.12
CA GLY A 81 6.59 20.29 -34.49
C GLY A 81 6.02 19.22 -35.42
N ASP A 82 6.09 17.94 -35.02
CA ASP A 82 5.58 16.76 -35.71
C ASP A 82 4.36 16.14 -35.00
N TYR A 83 3.72 16.89 -34.08
CA TYR A 83 2.58 16.46 -33.27
C TYR A 83 1.26 17.05 -33.76
N ARG A 84 0.21 16.22 -33.76
CA ARG A 84 -1.18 16.64 -33.84
C ARG A 84 -2.02 15.95 -32.75
N PRO A 85 -2.90 16.70 -32.06
CA PRO A 85 -3.76 16.13 -31.03
C PRO A 85 -4.80 15.15 -31.61
N ALA A 86 -5.39 14.34 -30.74
CA ALA A 86 -6.47 13.43 -31.12
C ALA A 86 -7.61 14.19 -31.82
N SER A 87 -7.99 13.73 -33.01
CA SER A 87 -9.12 14.28 -33.78
C SER A 87 -10.48 13.69 -33.35
N LYS A 88 -10.46 12.65 -32.52
CA LYS A 88 -11.63 11.91 -32.03
C LYS A 88 -11.56 11.75 -30.52
N PRO A 89 -12.71 11.60 -29.84
CA PRO A 89 -12.73 11.19 -28.43
C PRO A 89 -12.05 9.83 -28.23
N PRO A 90 -11.53 9.54 -27.02
CA PRO A 90 -11.04 8.21 -26.67
C PRO A 90 -12.12 7.14 -26.87
N THR A 91 -11.72 5.98 -27.38
CA THR A 91 -12.57 4.79 -27.45
C THR A 91 -12.47 4.01 -26.15
N TYR A 92 -13.60 3.59 -25.60
CA TYR A 92 -13.65 2.84 -24.34
C TYR A 92 -14.17 1.43 -24.60
N GLU A 93 -13.51 0.46 -23.98
CA GLU A 93 -14.06 -0.87 -23.78
C GLU A 93 -14.74 -0.91 -22.42
N ILE A 94 -16.04 -1.23 -22.41
CA ILE A 94 -16.87 -1.24 -21.19
C ILE A 94 -17.48 -2.62 -21.06
N ASP A 95 -17.28 -3.21 -19.89
CA ASP A 95 -17.95 -4.43 -19.46
C ASP A 95 -18.86 -4.11 -18.27
N ASN A 96 -20.15 -4.37 -18.43
CA ASN A 96 -21.12 -4.11 -17.37
C ASN A 96 -20.98 -5.09 -16.21
N ASP A 97 -20.46 -6.30 -16.46
CA ASP A 97 -20.25 -7.32 -15.44
C ASP A 97 -19.01 -7.00 -14.58
N ALA A 98 -18.07 -6.23 -15.12
CA ALA A 98 -16.92 -5.70 -14.39
C ALA A 98 -17.28 -4.56 -13.41
N ARG A 99 -18.53 -4.08 -13.40
CA ARG A 99 -18.95 -2.99 -12.50
C ARG A 99 -18.91 -3.44 -11.05
N SER A 100 -18.15 -2.72 -10.25
CA SER A 100 -17.99 -2.99 -8.82
C SER A 100 -17.64 -1.70 -8.08
N PRO A 101 -17.59 -1.70 -6.73
CA PRO A 101 -17.05 -0.57 -5.98
C PRO A 101 -15.60 -0.21 -6.39
N LEU A 102 -14.84 -1.16 -6.94
CA LEU A 102 -13.48 -0.95 -7.43
C LEU A 102 -13.41 -0.49 -8.89
N ASN A 103 -14.51 -0.63 -9.64
CA ASN A 103 -14.66 -0.16 -11.01
C ASN A 103 -16.10 0.35 -11.23
N PRO A 104 -16.41 1.58 -10.79
CA PRO A 104 -17.80 2.06 -10.76
C PRO A 104 -18.48 2.12 -12.13
N HIS A 105 -17.69 2.29 -13.20
CA HIS A 105 -18.19 2.46 -14.56
C HIS A 105 -17.99 1.21 -15.44
N GLY A 106 -17.38 0.14 -14.91
CA GLY A 106 -17.10 -1.08 -15.67
C GLY A 106 -16.14 -0.84 -16.84
N VAL A 107 -15.22 0.12 -16.70
CA VAL A 107 -14.26 0.41 -17.77
C VAL A 107 -13.20 -0.69 -17.78
N VAL A 108 -12.99 -1.33 -18.91
CA VAL A 108 -11.93 -2.33 -19.09
C VAL A 108 -10.67 -1.64 -19.60
N SER A 109 -10.81 -0.85 -20.67
CA SER A 109 -9.69 -0.13 -21.26
C SER A 109 -10.15 1.20 -21.90
N ALA A 110 -9.20 2.10 -22.07
CA ALA A 110 -9.36 3.28 -22.92
C ALA A 110 -8.21 3.36 -23.92
N THR A 111 -8.55 3.71 -25.16
CA THR A 111 -7.58 3.87 -26.25
C THR A 111 -7.73 5.25 -26.86
N THR A 112 -6.59 5.93 -27.04
CA THR A 112 -6.49 7.25 -27.67
C THR A 112 -5.49 7.17 -28.82
N TYR A 113 -5.80 7.87 -29.92
CA TYR A 113 -4.93 7.97 -31.08
C TYR A 113 -4.45 9.42 -31.23
N LEU A 114 -3.14 9.60 -31.20
CA LEU A 114 -2.47 10.85 -31.53
C LEU A 114 -1.85 10.73 -32.92
N TRP A 115 -1.44 11.85 -33.50
CA TRP A 115 -0.88 11.85 -34.84
C TRP A 115 0.56 12.34 -34.79
N LYS A 116 1.46 11.56 -35.39
CA LYS A 116 2.86 11.92 -35.55
C LYS A 116 3.22 12.02 -37.04
N GLN A 117 4.00 13.03 -37.39
CA GLN A 117 4.54 13.17 -38.73
C GLN A 117 5.87 12.44 -38.84
N ASP A 118 6.05 11.62 -39.88
CA ASP A 118 7.38 11.12 -40.22
C ASP A 118 8.22 12.26 -40.82
N PRO A 119 9.36 12.63 -40.20
CA PRO A 119 10.20 13.72 -40.70
C PRO A 119 10.81 13.43 -42.08
N LYS A 120 10.87 12.16 -42.52
CA LYS A 120 11.44 11.79 -43.83
C LYS A 120 10.42 11.87 -44.96
N SER A 121 9.26 11.23 -44.79
CA SER A 121 8.21 11.18 -45.81
C SER A 121 7.24 12.37 -45.75
N GLY A 122 7.13 13.03 -44.59
CA GLY A 122 6.11 14.05 -44.33
C GLY A 122 4.70 13.47 -44.11
N GLU A 123 4.54 12.15 -44.17
CA GLU A 123 3.28 11.46 -43.94
C GLU A 123 2.90 11.49 -42.46
N TRP A 124 1.60 11.55 -42.20
CA TRP A 124 1.04 11.51 -40.86
C TRP A 124 0.53 10.11 -40.57
N TYR A 125 0.93 9.54 -39.44
CA TYR A 125 0.46 8.24 -38.96
C TYR A 125 -0.08 8.34 -37.54
N GLU A 126 -0.97 7.42 -37.21
CA GLU A 126 -1.58 7.32 -35.89
C GLU A 126 -0.63 6.62 -34.91
N VAL A 127 -0.53 7.17 -33.71
CA VAL A 127 0.14 6.59 -32.55
C VAL A 127 -0.93 6.26 -31.53
N ALA A 128 -1.12 4.97 -31.29
CA ALA A 128 -2.08 4.49 -30.30
C ALA A 128 -1.46 4.47 -28.90
N GLY A 129 -2.25 4.87 -27.91
CA GLY A 129 -2.00 4.63 -26.51
C GLY A 129 -3.21 3.97 -25.89
N GLN A 130 -2.99 2.89 -25.16
CA GLN A 130 -4.04 2.14 -24.48
C GLN A 130 -3.68 2.01 -22.99
N ALA A 131 -4.69 2.14 -22.14
CA ALA A 131 -4.56 1.93 -20.71
C ALA A 131 -5.69 1.02 -20.21
N PHE A 132 -5.32 0.01 -19.43
CA PHE A 132 -6.24 -0.96 -18.83
C PHE A 132 -6.59 -0.57 -17.39
N TRP A 133 -7.84 -0.77 -16.99
CA TRP A 133 -8.31 -0.35 -15.68
C TRP A 133 -7.59 -1.07 -14.53
N ASP A 134 -7.42 -2.38 -14.65
CA ASP A 134 -6.74 -3.23 -13.67
C ASP A 134 -5.29 -2.83 -13.41
N GLU A 135 -4.61 -2.26 -14.40
CA GLU A 135 -3.22 -1.81 -14.29
C GLU A 135 -3.07 -0.39 -13.70
N PHE A 136 -4.00 0.51 -14.00
CA PHE A 136 -3.85 1.95 -13.70
C PHE A 136 -4.74 2.44 -12.56
N ALA A 137 -5.88 1.79 -12.30
CA ALA A 137 -6.76 2.21 -11.23
C ALA A 137 -6.05 2.05 -9.87
N PRO A 138 -6.07 3.08 -9.01
CA PRO A 138 -5.39 3.03 -7.73
C PRO A 138 -6.19 2.21 -6.71
N ILE A 139 -6.08 0.89 -6.82
CA ILE A 139 -6.71 -0.05 -5.88
C ILE A 139 -5.72 -0.31 -4.75
N LYS A 140 -6.15 -0.03 -3.52
CA LYS A 140 -5.35 -0.18 -2.31
C LYS A 140 -5.95 -1.25 -1.42
N ASP A 141 -5.09 -2.02 -0.77
CA ASP A 141 -5.51 -2.87 0.34
C ASP A 141 -5.88 -1.98 1.53
N GLU A 142 -6.99 -2.28 2.19
CA GLU A 142 -7.36 -1.66 3.45
C GLU A 142 -6.50 -2.25 4.57
N TRP A 143 -5.88 -1.36 5.34
CA TRP A 143 -5.02 -1.73 6.48
C TRP A 143 -5.69 -1.29 7.78
N ALA A 144 -5.77 -2.20 8.73
CA ALA A 144 -6.22 -1.92 10.09
C ALA A 144 -5.03 -1.97 11.05
N THR A 145 -5.02 -1.09 12.04
CA THR A 145 -4.01 -1.11 13.10
C THR A 145 -4.53 -1.96 14.26
N ASN A 146 -3.71 -2.88 14.76
CA ASN A 146 -4.03 -3.57 16.00
C ASN A 146 -3.74 -2.63 17.18
N ASP A 147 -4.79 -2.19 17.87
CA ASP A 147 -4.73 -1.25 19.00
C ASP A 147 -3.84 -1.73 20.16
N GLN A 148 -3.58 -3.03 20.28
CA GLN A 148 -2.76 -3.59 21.36
C GLN A 148 -1.26 -3.55 21.05
N ASN A 149 -0.87 -3.64 19.77
CA ASN A 149 0.52 -3.83 19.36
C ASN A 149 1.03 -2.71 18.44
N GLY A 150 0.16 -1.78 18.05
CA GLY A 150 0.46 -0.71 17.08
C GLY A 150 0.81 -1.18 15.67
N LYS A 151 0.70 -2.49 15.39
CA LYS A 151 1.09 -3.09 14.10
C LYS A 151 -0.09 -3.07 13.12
N SER A 152 0.14 -2.52 11.94
CA SER A 152 -0.81 -2.54 10.82
C SER A 152 -0.88 -3.94 10.18
N TYR A 153 -2.08 -4.36 9.81
CA TYR A 153 -2.31 -5.60 9.09
C TYR A 153 -3.32 -5.41 7.95
N LYS A 154 -3.14 -6.16 6.86
CA LYS A 154 -4.11 -6.20 5.75
C LYS A 154 -5.41 -6.82 6.22
N THR A 155 -6.54 -6.14 5.97
CA THR A 155 -7.88 -6.64 6.29
C THR A 155 -8.42 -7.60 5.21
N GLY A 156 -7.74 -7.67 4.06
CA GLY A 156 -8.17 -8.47 2.90
C GLY A 156 -9.23 -7.77 2.05
N LYS A 157 -9.72 -6.60 2.47
CA LYS A 157 -10.63 -5.76 1.70
C LYS A 157 -9.81 -4.78 0.86
N GLN A 158 -10.22 -4.60 -0.39
CA GLN A 158 -9.63 -3.62 -1.29
C GLN A 158 -10.58 -2.44 -1.46
N THR A 159 -10.01 -1.26 -1.65
CA THR A 159 -10.75 -0.03 -1.94
C THR A 159 -10.09 0.70 -3.10
N LEU A 160 -10.91 1.31 -3.96
CA LEU A 160 -10.42 2.27 -4.92
C LEU A 160 -10.11 3.57 -4.18
N ASP A 161 -8.95 4.17 -4.44
CA ASP A 161 -8.52 5.40 -3.78
C ASP A 161 -9.54 6.54 -3.96
N ASP A 162 -10.15 6.95 -2.86
CA ASP A 162 -11.18 7.98 -2.79
C ASP A 162 -10.60 9.40 -2.63
N SER A 163 -9.28 9.52 -2.40
CA SER A 163 -8.61 10.81 -2.23
C SER A 163 -8.46 11.61 -3.54
N GLY A 164 -8.74 10.98 -4.69
CA GLY A 164 -8.54 11.55 -6.02
C GLY A 164 -9.78 11.57 -6.91
N ASN A 165 -9.55 11.88 -8.18
CA ASN A 165 -10.60 11.93 -9.20
C ASN A 165 -10.98 10.56 -9.78
N TRP A 166 -10.27 9.47 -9.41
CA TRP A 166 -10.52 8.12 -9.93
C TRP A 166 -11.91 7.60 -9.56
N CYS A 167 -12.38 7.79 -8.32
CA CYS A 167 -13.75 7.44 -7.92
C CYS A 167 -14.83 8.31 -8.59
N ARG A 168 -14.54 9.59 -8.84
CA ARG A 168 -15.53 10.58 -9.33
C ARG A 168 -15.62 10.65 -10.86
N MET A 169 -14.51 10.45 -11.55
CA MET A 169 -14.36 10.61 -13.00
C MET A 169 -13.51 9.47 -13.61
N PRO A 170 -13.87 8.19 -13.39
CA PRO A 170 -13.04 7.03 -13.75
C PRO A 170 -12.66 7.00 -15.25
N ARG A 171 -13.63 7.29 -16.12
CA ARG A 171 -13.42 7.34 -17.59
C ARG A 171 -12.39 8.41 -17.99
N LEU A 172 -12.44 9.58 -17.36
CA LEU A 172 -11.49 10.65 -17.67
C LEU A 172 -10.08 10.26 -17.23
N MET A 173 -9.94 9.64 -16.06
CA MET A 173 -8.64 9.27 -15.52
C MET A 173 -7.93 8.23 -16.39
N ILE A 174 -8.62 7.16 -16.77
CA ILE A 174 -8.02 6.13 -17.64
C ILE A 174 -7.71 6.68 -19.04
N ALA A 175 -8.53 7.61 -19.57
CA ALA A 175 -8.25 8.27 -20.83
C ALA A 175 -7.00 9.16 -20.79
N LYS A 176 -6.71 9.81 -19.65
CA LYS A 176 -5.45 10.55 -19.45
C LYS A 176 -4.25 9.61 -19.48
N CYS A 177 -4.33 8.46 -18.81
CA CYS A 177 -3.29 7.42 -18.89
C CYS A 177 -3.08 6.96 -20.34
N ALA A 178 -4.15 6.70 -21.09
CA ALA A 178 -4.06 6.32 -22.49
C ALA A 178 -3.42 7.42 -23.37
N GLU A 179 -3.75 8.69 -23.14
CA GLU A 179 -3.13 9.85 -23.82
C GLU A 179 -1.61 9.91 -23.52
N MET A 180 -1.20 9.70 -22.26
CA MET A 180 0.22 9.66 -21.88
C MET A 180 0.96 8.47 -22.51
N GLN A 181 0.33 7.30 -22.60
CA GLN A 181 0.91 6.14 -23.28
C GLN A 181 1.15 6.42 -24.78
N ALA A 182 0.20 7.07 -25.46
CA ALA A 182 0.37 7.47 -26.86
C ALA A 182 1.52 8.48 -27.00
N LEU A 183 1.64 9.44 -26.08
CA LEU A 183 2.72 10.42 -26.08
C LEU A 183 4.10 9.77 -25.86
N ARG A 184 4.22 8.82 -24.93
CA ARG A 184 5.45 8.06 -24.69
C ARG A 184 5.82 7.18 -25.88
N ALA A 185 4.84 6.58 -26.55
CA ALA A 185 5.07 5.79 -27.76
C ALA A 185 5.54 6.66 -28.94
N GLY A 186 4.95 7.85 -29.10
CA GLY A 186 5.28 8.77 -30.19
C GLY A 186 6.58 9.55 -29.97
N TRP A 187 6.83 10.03 -28.76
CA TRP A 187 7.95 10.93 -28.43
C TRP A 187 8.70 10.49 -27.16
N PRO A 188 9.29 9.28 -27.15
CA PRO A 188 9.85 8.67 -25.94
C PRO A 188 10.89 9.56 -25.24
N GLU A 189 11.81 10.19 -25.97
CA GLU A 189 12.83 11.08 -25.39
C GLU A 189 12.22 12.29 -24.66
N GLN A 190 11.11 12.80 -25.16
CA GLN A 190 10.44 13.98 -24.62
C GLN A 190 9.69 13.66 -23.33
N PHE A 191 9.09 12.46 -23.24
CA PHE A 191 8.25 12.03 -22.12
C PHE A 191 8.92 11.04 -21.14
N THR A 192 10.17 10.63 -21.39
CA THR A 192 10.93 9.79 -20.45
C THR A 192 11.15 10.52 -19.13
N GLY A 193 10.98 9.78 -18.02
CA GLY A 193 11.18 10.27 -16.66
C GLY A 193 10.09 11.22 -16.17
N LEU A 194 8.97 11.36 -16.89
CA LEU A 194 7.84 12.19 -16.50
C LEU A 194 6.60 11.33 -16.22
N TYR A 195 5.95 11.60 -15.09
CA TYR A 195 4.71 10.94 -14.69
C TYR A 195 3.49 11.86 -14.92
N ASP A 196 2.38 11.28 -15.37
CA ASP A 196 1.10 12.00 -15.46
C ASP A 196 0.41 12.08 -14.10
N GLU A 197 -0.40 13.12 -13.90
CA GLU A 197 -1.22 13.28 -12.69
C GLU A 197 -2.16 12.10 -12.44
N ALA A 198 -2.66 11.45 -13.49
CA ALA A 198 -3.52 10.28 -13.33
C ALA A 198 -2.74 9.04 -12.86
N GLU A 199 -1.44 8.96 -13.12
CA GLU A 199 -0.56 7.83 -12.77
C GLU A 199 0.12 7.99 -11.40
N MET A 200 -0.31 8.96 -10.58
CA MET A 200 0.36 9.32 -9.33
C MET A 200 0.57 8.12 -8.38
N ASP A 201 -0.42 7.25 -8.21
CA ASP A 201 -0.26 6.10 -7.31
C ASP A 201 0.68 5.04 -7.89
N ARG A 202 0.78 4.90 -9.22
CA ARG A 202 1.85 4.09 -9.83
C ARG A 202 3.21 4.72 -9.60
N ALA A 203 3.33 6.04 -9.69
CA ALA A 203 4.59 6.72 -9.41
C ALA A 203 5.05 6.51 -7.97
N LYS A 204 4.13 6.53 -6.99
CA LYS A 204 4.43 6.16 -5.59
C LYS A 204 4.98 4.74 -5.45
N VAL A 205 4.49 3.79 -6.25
CA VAL A 205 4.92 2.38 -6.18
C VAL A 205 6.24 2.14 -6.92
N LEU A 206 6.43 2.78 -8.08
CA LEU A 206 7.64 2.63 -8.91
C LEU A 206 8.85 3.38 -8.35
N ASP A 207 8.62 4.50 -7.65
CA ASP A 207 9.70 5.25 -7.00
C ASP A 207 9.99 4.75 -5.56
N LEU A 208 9.35 3.67 -5.09
CA LEU A 208 9.92 2.90 -3.98
C LEU A 208 11.23 2.30 -4.47
N THR A 209 12.32 2.60 -3.79
CA THR A 209 13.61 2.04 -4.15
C THR A 209 13.53 0.52 -4.10
N ALA A 210 14.22 -0.19 -5.01
CA ALA A 210 14.29 -1.65 -4.98
C ALA A 210 14.75 -2.17 -3.59
N THR A 211 15.54 -1.37 -2.88
CA THR A 211 15.92 -1.60 -1.48
C THR A 211 14.73 -1.55 -0.54
N GLU A 212 13.82 -0.57 -0.65
CA GLU A 212 12.62 -0.48 0.21
C GLU A 212 11.62 -1.62 -0.06
N ILE A 213 11.45 -2.04 -1.31
CA ILE A 213 10.60 -3.20 -1.67
C ILE A 213 11.21 -4.48 -1.07
N VAL A 214 12.52 -4.66 -1.22
CA VAL A 214 13.25 -5.81 -0.66
C VAL A 214 13.32 -5.74 0.86
N GLU A 215 13.40 -4.56 1.46
CA GLU A 215 13.39 -4.38 2.91
C GLU A 215 12.01 -4.64 3.50
N GLN A 216 10.93 -4.20 2.86
CA GLN A 216 9.58 -4.56 3.27
C GLN A 216 9.36 -6.07 3.13
N GLU A 217 9.79 -6.68 2.01
CA GLU A 217 9.69 -8.12 1.83
C GLU A 217 10.58 -8.89 2.81
N ARG A 218 11.79 -8.41 3.12
CA ARG A 218 12.68 -8.99 4.12
C ARG A 218 12.15 -8.80 5.53
N GLU A 219 11.54 -7.67 5.84
CA GLU A 219 10.91 -7.39 7.12
C GLU A 219 9.68 -8.29 7.29
N GLU A 220 8.83 -8.40 6.27
CA GLU A 220 7.72 -9.34 6.21
C GLU A 220 8.18 -10.80 6.30
N ASN A 221 9.26 -11.18 5.61
CA ASN A 221 9.81 -12.54 5.63
C ASN A 221 10.52 -12.85 6.95
N ARG A 222 11.19 -11.87 7.58
CA ARG A 222 11.72 -12.00 8.95
C ARG A 222 10.58 -12.15 9.95
N LEU A 223 9.51 -11.35 9.80
CA LEU A 223 8.32 -11.45 10.64
C LEU A 223 7.61 -12.79 10.44
N ARG A 224 7.51 -13.32 9.22
CA ARG A 224 6.99 -14.67 8.92
C ARG A 224 7.88 -15.77 9.50
N ALA A 225 9.21 -15.63 9.35
CA ALA A 225 10.19 -16.62 9.82
C ALA A 225 10.26 -16.72 11.36
N ILE A 226 9.89 -15.67 12.08
CA ILE A 226 9.79 -15.69 13.55
C ILE A 226 8.40 -16.20 14.02
N GLY A 227 7.54 -16.69 13.11
CA GLY A 227 6.19 -17.16 13.44
C GLY A 227 5.15 -16.02 13.40
N GLY A 228 5.10 -15.32 12.26
CA GLY A 228 4.26 -14.14 12.06
C GLY A 228 2.76 -14.37 12.19
N LYS A 229 2.04 -13.26 12.50
CA LYS A 229 0.59 -12.96 12.59
C LYS A 229 -0.36 -14.03 13.19
N ASP A 230 -0.24 -15.29 12.81
CA ASP A 230 -1.13 -16.41 13.11
C ASP A 230 -0.47 -17.46 14.03
N ALA A 231 0.48 -17.03 14.86
CA ALA A 231 1.06 -17.87 15.91
C ALA A 231 1.07 -17.13 17.26
N LEU A 232 0.91 -17.91 18.31
CA LEU A 232 0.83 -17.50 19.70
C LEU A 232 2.05 -18.00 20.45
N THR A 233 2.78 -17.09 21.09
CA THR A 233 3.95 -17.43 21.88
C THR A 233 3.52 -18.02 23.22
N VAL A 234 3.84 -19.29 23.46
CA VAL A 234 3.49 -20.05 24.66
C VAL A 234 4.74 -20.48 25.39
N TRP A 235 4.69 -20.36 26.71
CA TRP A 235 5.62 -21.01 27.61
C TRP A 235 5.02 -22.33 28.13
N TRP A 236 5.75 -23.45 28.01
CA TRP A 236 5.25 -24.80 28.32
C TRP A 236 5.87 -25.42 29.59
N GLY A 237 6.47 -24.65 30.49
CA GLY A 237 7.01 -25.21 31.75
C GLY A 237 8.45 -25.73 31.67
N ASP A 238 8.80 -26.46 30.61
CA ASP A 238 10.09 -27.15 30.52
C ASP A 238 11.16 -26.32 29.80
N GLY A 239 12.11 -25.82 30.59
CA GLY A 239 13.15 -24.90 30.13
C GLY A 239 12.60 -23.49 29.91
N PHE A 240 13.47 -22.49 29.96
CA PHE A 240 13.11 -21.09 29.69
C PHE A 240 12.76 -20.83 28.20
N ALA A 241 12.34 -21.86 27.47
CA ALA A 241 12.02 -21.79 26.06
C ALA A 241 10.57 -21.31 25.85
N LEU A 242 10.43 -20.31 24.97
CA LEU A 242 9.16 -19.86 24.44
C LEU A 242 8.97 -20.49 23.06
N GLU A 243 7.80 -21.07 22.79
CA GLU A 243 7.46 -21.66 21.50
C GLU A 243 6.37 -20.83 20.82
N ASN A 244 6.48 -20.61 19.51
CA ASN A 244 5.40 -20.01 18.71
C ASN A 244 4.51 -21.12 18.16
N VAL A 245 3.26 -21.17 18.64
CA VAL A 245 2.27 -22.18 18.29
C VAL A 245 1.29 -21.58 17.29
N PRO A 246 1.13 -22.15 16.08
CA PRO A 246 0.14 -21.67 15.12
C PRO A 246 -1.28 -21.65 15.70
N ASP A 247 -2.08 -20.65 15.37
CA ASP A 247 -3.44 -20.42 15.92
C ASP A 247 -4.31 -21.67 15.80
N GLY A 248 -4.28 -22.35 14.64
CA GLY A 248 -5.05 -23.58 14.40
C GLY A 248 -4.59 -24.82 15.19
N GLN A 249 -3.44 -24.78 15.87
CA GLN A 249 -2.92 -25.86 16.72
C GLN A 249 -2.95 -25.49 18.21
N PHE A 250 -3.22 -24.23 18.54
CA PHE A 250 -3.10 -23.69 19.89
C PHE A 250 -4.04 -24.40 20.87
N PHE A 251 -5.31 -24.56 20.50
CA PHE A 251 -6.31 -25.21 21.35
C PHE A 251 -5.88 -26.63 21.75
N ASP A 252 -5.59 -27.47 20.77
CA ASP A 252 -5.29 -28.89 20.99
C ASP A 252 -4.02 -29.06 21.83
N ARG A 253 -2.97 -28.28 21.54
CA ARG A 253 -1.72 -28.32 22.31
C ARG A 253 -1.89 -27.86 23.75
N VAL A 254 -2.71 -26.82 23.98
CA VAL A 254 -3.00 -26.39 25.35
C VAL A 254 -3.74 -27.49 26.11
N ILE A 255 -4.75 -28.12 25.50
CA ILE A 255 -5.50 -29.22 26.13
C ILE A 255 -4.60 -30.41 26.45
N GLU A 256 -3.72 -30.78 25.53
CA GLU A 256 -2.73 -31.84 25.75
C GLU A 256 -1.81 -31.48 26.93
N HIS A 257 -1.25 -30.27 26.95
CA HIS A 257 -0.32 -29.83 27.98
C HIS A 257 -0.97 -29.77 29.38
N ILE A 258 -2.13 -29.12 29.51
CA ILE A 258 -2.83 -29.04 30.81
C ILE A 258 -3.32 -30.42 31.31
N GLY A 259 -3.42 -31.40 30.40
CA GLY A 259 -3.71 -32.79 30.73
C GLY A 259 -2.51 -33.56 31.30
N GLN A 260 -1.29 -33.12 30.99
CA GLN A 260 -0.03 -33.77 31.39
C GLN A 260 0.58 -33.17 32.65
N ILE A 261 0.40 -31.87 32.89
CA ILE A 261 0.97 -31.17 34.05
C ILE A 261 0.09 -31.28 35.30
N ASP A 262 0.68 -31.10 36.47
CA ASP A 262 -0.05 -31.13 37.74
C ASP A 262 -0.90 -29.87 37.95
N VAL A 263 -1.93 -29.99 38.80
CA VAL A 263 -2.91 -28.93 39.08
C VAL A 263 -2.26 -27.63 39.58
N SER A 264 -1.14 -27.72 40.32
CA SER A 264 -0.42 -26.54 40.81
C SER A 264 0.45 -25.87 39.73
N ALA A 265 0.92 -26.65 38.75
CA ALA A 265 1.60 -26.17 37.56
C ALA A 265 0.63 -25.51 36.55
N VAL A 266 -0.62 -26.00 36.42
CA VAL A 266 -1.63 -25.37 35.54
C VAL A 266 -1.85 -23.90 35.88
N ALA A 267 -1.95 -23.56 37.17
CA ALA A 267 -2.16 -22.17 37.59
C ALA A 267 -0.96 -21.26 37.27
N LYS A 268 0.27 -21.79 37.41
CA LYS A 268 1.49 -21.06 37.05
C LYS A 268 1.62 -20.87 35.54
N TRP A 269 1.27 -21.90 34.78
CA TRP A 269 1.26 -21.87 33.32
C TRP A 269 0.22 -20.87 32.79
N GLU A 270 -1.00 -20.87 33.34
CA GLU A 270 -2.05 -19.92 32.96
C GLU A 270 -1.62 -18.48 33.24
N ASP A 271 -0.99 -18.23 34.40
CA ASP A 271 -0.50 -16.90 34.76
C ASP A 271 0.64 -16.44 33.84
N ALA A 272 1.60 -17.33 33.56
CA ALA A 272 2.71 -17.06 32.65
C ALA A 272 2.25 -16.78 31.21
N ASN A 273 1.12 -17.37 30.78
CA ASN A 273 0.57 -17.24 29.42
C ASN A 273 -0.67 -16.33 29.34
N ARG A 274 -0.94 -15.52 30.38
CA ARG A 274 -2.15 -14.69 30.46
C ARG A 274 -2.38 -13.81 29.23
N ALA A 275 -1.33 -13.14 28.75
CA ALA A 275 -1.42 -12.27 27.58
C ALA A 275 -1.74 -13.06 26.31
N THR A 276 -1.08 -14.20 26.10
CA THR A 276 -1.30 -15.09 24.96
C THR A 276 -2.72 -15.66 24.95
N LEU A 277 -3.25 -16.05 26.12
CA LEU A 277 -4.63 -16.52 26.27
C LEU A 277 -5.65 -15.43 25.94
N GLN A 278 -5.41 -14.18 26.36
CA GLN A 278 -6.27 -13.04 26.02
C GLN A 278 -6.31 -12.79 24.50
N ILE A 279 -5.15 -12.87 23.84
CA ILE A 279 -5.06 -12.73 22.38
C ILE A 279 -5.84 -13.86 21.70
N TYR A 280 -5.68 -15.11 22.15
CA TYR A 280 -6.44 -16.25 21.62
C TYR A 280 -7.95 -16.06 21.81
N TRP A 281 -8.38 -15.59 22.99
CA TRP A 281 -9.80 -15.36 23.29
C TRP A 281 -10.43 -14.28 22.40
N ALA A 282 -9.67 -13.24 22.06
CA ALA A 282 -10.12 -12.19 21.15
C ALA A 282 -10.24 -12.69 19.70
N ARG A 283 -9.34 -13.60 19.28
CA ARG A 283 -9.32 -14.15 17.91
C ARG A 283 -10.35 -15.25 17.68
N HIS A 284 -10.59 -16.11 18.69
CA HIS A 284 -11.42 -17.30 18.59
C HIS A 284 -12.47 -17.37 19.70
N PRO A 285 -13.48 -16.47 19.74
CA PRO A 285 -14.44 -16.39 20.84
C PRO A 285 -15.25 -17.67 21.08
N GLY A 286 -15.47 -18.49 20.04
CA GLY A 286 -16.13 -19.79 20.15
C GLY A 286 -15.30 -20.81 20.95
N ASP A 287 -14.04 -21.01 20.54
CA ASP A 287 -13.12 -21.96 21.18
C ASP A 287 -12.59 -21.44 22.52
N ALA A 288 -12.56 -20.12 22.71
CA ALA A 288 -12.14 -19.44 23.93
C ALA A 288 -12.94 -19.89 25.15
N LEU A 289 -14.28 -19.98 25.00
CA LEU A 289 -15.17 -20.35 26.09
C LEU A 289 -14.92 -21.79 26.53
N GLU A 290 -14.71 -22.70 25.57
CA GLU A 290 -14.41 -24.10 25.86
C GLU A 290 -13.01 -24.27 26.46
N LEU A 291 -12.00 -23.58 25.92
CA LEU A 291 -10.63 -23.63 26.44
C LEU A 291 -10.57 -23.13 27.88
N LYS A 292 -11.26 -22.03 28.18
CA LYS A 292 -11.35 -21.48 29.53
C LYS A 292 -12.00 -22.48 30.51
N LYS A 293 -13.11 -23.11 30.12
CA LYS A 293 -13.76 -24.16 30.93
C LYS A 293 -12.82 -25.33 31.21
N ARG A 294 -12.03 -25.76 30.21
CA ARG A 294 -11.09 -26.87 30.33
C ARG A 294 -9.93 -26.54 31.27
N ILE A 295 -9.40 -25.32 31.21
CA ILE A 295 -8.36 -24.82 32.12
C ILE A 295 -8.91 -24.73 33.55
N GLU A 296 -10.11 -24.17 33.74
CA GLU A 296 -10.78 -24.11 35.05
C GLU A 296 -11.04 -25.50 35.63
N ALA A 297 -11.50 -26.45 34.81
CA ALA A 297 -11.71 -27.84 35.23
C ALA A 297 -10.39 -28.54 35.61
N ALA A 298 -9.30 -28.27 34.89
CA ALA A 298 -7.97 -28.77 35.22
C ALA A 298 -7.48 -28.21 36.57
N ARG A 299 -7.84 -26.97 36.92
CA ARG A 299 -7.56 -26.36 38.23
C ARG A 299 -8.39 -26.95 39.37
N GLN A 300 -9.62 -27.38 39.10
CA GLN A 300 -10.57 -27.85 40.14
C GLN A 300 -10.49 -29.36 40.46
N LYS A 301 -9.79 -30.17 39.66
CA LYS A 301 -9.68 -31.64 39.83
C LYS A 301 -9.18 -32.11 41.22
N ARG A 302 -8.65 -31.23 42.06
CA ARG A 302 -8.25 -31.54 43.45
C ARG A 302 -9.27 -31.13 44.53
N GLN A 303 -10.19 -30.20 44.29
CA GLN A 303 -11.17 -29.82 45.34
C GLN A 303 -12.02 -31.03 45.73
N ALA A 304 -12.43 -31.84 44.74
CA ALA A 304 -13.20 -33.07 44.97
C ALA A 304 -12.37 -34.24 45.54
N LYS A 305 -11.08 -34.37 45.20
CA LYS A 305 -10.24 -35.50 45.66
C LYS A 305 -9.63 -35.30 47.06
N VAL A 306 -9.42 -34.06 47.50
CA VAL A 306 -8.90 -33.77 48.85
C VAL A 306 -10.00 -33.89 49.90
N ASP A 307 -11.22 -33.44 49.60
CA ASP A 307 -12.36 -33.61 50.51
C ASP A 307 -12.79 -35.08 50.67
N ASP A 308 -12.65 -35.90 49.63
CA ASP A 308 -12.95 -37.34 49.68
C ASP A 308 -11.88 -38.14 50.45
N ALA A 309 -10.61 -37.72 50.37
CA ALA A 309 -9.51 -38.29 51.16
C ALA A 309 -9.59 -37.89 52.65
N LEU A 310 -10.09 -36.68 52.95
CA LEU A 310 -10.31 -36.21 54.32
C LEU A 310 -11.56 -36.83 54.97
N ARG A 311 -12.60 -37.14 54.19
CA ARG A 311 -13.78 -37.88 54.68
C ARG A 311 -13.51 -39.35 55.00
N ASN A 312 -12.56 -39.98 54.31
CA ASN A 312 -12.25 -41.41 54.46
C ASN A 312 -11.06 -41.71 55.37
N HIS A 313 -10.54 -40.71 56.10
CA HIS A 313 -9.46 -40.96 57.06
C HIS A 313 -10.03 -41.50 58.38
N PRO A 314 -9.71 -42.75 58.80
CA PRO A 314 -10.14 -43.24 60.10
C PRO A 314 -9.44 -42.43 61.20
N MET A 315 -10.23 -41.78 62.05
CA MET A 315 -9.76 -41.27 63.34
C MET A 315 -9.34 -42.47 64.19
N MET A 316 -8.04 -42.70 64.33
CA MET A 316 -7.52 -43.67 65.28
C MET A 316 -7.75 -43.11 66.68
N ALA A 317 -8.75 -43.68 67.36
CA ALA A 317 -8.81 -43.72 68.80
C ALA A 317 -7.59 -44.49 69.33
N GLY A 318 -6.88 -43.89 70.29
CA GLY A 318 -5.70 -44.44 70.94
C GLY A 318 -4.96 -43.35 71.69
#